data_AF-A0A939HSL3-F1
#
_entry.id   AF-A0A939HSL3-F1
#
_cell.length_a   1.000
_cell.length_b   1.000
_cell.length_c   1.000
_cell.angle_alpha   90.00
_cell.angle_beta   90.00
_cell.angle_gamma   90.00
#
_symmetry.space_group_name_H-M   'P 1'
#
loop_
_entity.id
_entity.type
_entity.pdbx_description
1 polymer ?
#
loop_
_entity_poly.entity_id
_entity_poly.type
_entity_poly.pdbx_seq_one_letter_code
_entity_poly.pdbx_strand_id
1 'polypeptide(L)'
;MGPVIANNLNMWSPYQDCVRLGSNIRFEVEQGRAGHLLLLEKATSGKVFCLCPSFLAPRPYLRDGKTVLPQEGSPFKSFKITGNIRIEQIVAVMREKLPPLNWIPQPDKQPLQLQKDHLRQLLQYLEGRSEYQVLYTEYTVTA
;
A
#
# COMPACT_ATOMS: atom_id res chain seq x y z
N MET A 1 17.70 -15.04 14.86
CA MET A 1 16.46 -14.34 15.27
C MET A 1 16.11 -13.35 14.16
N GLY A 2 15.09 -13.65 13.35
CA GLY A 2 14.57 -12.71 12.35
C GLY A 2 13.57 -11.75 13.00
N PRO A 3 13.29 -10.58 12.39
CA PRO A 3 12.33 -9.65 12.95
C PRO A 3 10.93 -10.29 12.98
N VAL A 4 10.33 -10.32 14.18
CA VAL A 4 8.94 -10.70 14.41
C VAL A 4 8.11 -9.45 14.13
N ILE A 5 7.37 -9.43 13.03
CA ILE A 5 6.40 -8.36 12.78
C ILE A 5 5.22 -8.64 13.71
N ALA A 6 5.03 -7.76 14.69
CA ALA A 6 3.98 -7.89 15.70
C ALA A 6 2.58 -7.81 15.06
N ASN A 7 1.81 -8.88 15.22
CA ASN A 7 0.38 -8.98 14.86
C ASN A 7 -0.55 -8.14 15.77
N ASN A 8 -0.11 -6.96 16.22
CA ASN A 8 -0.84 -6.14 17.20
C ASN A 8 -1.75 -5.07 16.57
N LEU A 9 -2.21 -5.27 15.33
CA LEU A 9 -3.16 -4.35 14.70
C LEU A 9 -4.53 -5.04 14.68
N ASN A 10 -5.39 -4.67 15.64
CA ASN A 10 -6.80 -5.06 15.71
C ASN A 10 -7.52 -4.75 14.37
N MET A 11 -7.51 -5.68 13.42
CA MET A 11 -8.13 -5.51 12.11
C MET A 11 -9.26 -6.52 11.93
N TRP A 12 -10.49 -6.03 11.93
CA TRP A 12 -11.69 -6.76 11.51
C TRP A 12 -12.29 -6.09 10.25
N SER A 13 -12.24 -6.81 9.13
CA SER A 13 -13.29 -6.98 8.10
C SER A 13 -12.78 -8.03 7.09
N PRO A 14 -13.62 -8.90 6.49
CA PRO A 14 -13.18 -10.08 5.77
C PRO A 14 -12.70 -9.67 4.37
N TYR A 15 -11.47 -9.19 4.28
CA TYR A 15 -10.77 -9.15 3.00
C TYR A 15 -10.66 -10.58 2.48
N GLN A 16 -10.83 -10.76 1.17
CA GLN A 16 -10.72 -12.09 0.58
C GLN A 16 -9.32 -12.63 0.83
N ASP A 17 -9.21 -13.68 1.66
CA ASP A 17 -7.94 -14.37 1.92
C ASP A 17 -7.36 -14.98 0.64
N CYS A 18 -8.20 -15.21 -0.36
CA CYS A 18 -7.83 -15.78 -1.66
C CYS A 18 -8.42 -14.96 -2.81
N VAL A 19 -7.58 -14.59 -3.77
CA VAL A 19 -7.99 -13.91 -5.00
C VAL A 19 -7.51 -14.71 -6.21
N ARG A 20 -8.41 -14.99 -7.16
CA ARG A 20 -8.07 -15.77 -8.34
C ARG A 20 -7.20 -15.00 -9.33
N LEU A 21 -6.19 -15.65 -9.91
CA LEU A 21 -5.37 -15.10 -10.98
C LEU A 21 -6.24 -14.62 -12.15
N GLY A 22 -5.95 -13.43 -12.67
CA GLY A 22 -6.73 -12.79 -13.73
C GLY A 22 -7.95 -12.00 -13.24
N SER A 23 -8.29 -12.07 -11.95
CA SER A 23 -9.33 -11.22 -11.35
C SER A 23 -8.94 -9.74 -11.42
N ASN A 24 -9.95 -8.88 -11.48
CA ASN A 24 -9.80 -7.44 -11.32
C ASN A 24 -10.21 -7.06 -9.90
N ILE A 25 -9.31 -6.46 -9.13
CA ILE A 25 -9.57 -6.02 -7.77
C ILE A 25 -9.43 -4.50 -7.64
N ARG A 26 -9.98 -3.98 -6.54
CA ARG A 26 -9.77 -2.61 -6.08
C ARG A 26 -9.41 -2.68 -4.61
N PHE A 27 -8.51 -1.82 -4.16
CA PHE A 27 -8.18 -1.70 -2.75
C PHE A 27 -9.05 -0.62 -2.11
N GLU A 28 -9.63 -0.92 -0.96
CA GLU A 28 -10.31 0.07 -0.12
C GLU A 28 -9.43 0.38 1.08
N VAL A 29 -9.14 1.66 1.29
CA VAL A 29 -8.46 2.15 2.48
C VAL A 29 -9.48 2.95 3.27
N GLU A 30 -9.81 2.46 4.45
CA GLU A 30 -10.69 3.14 5.40
C GLU A 30 -9.85 3.72 6.55
N GLN A 31 -10.08 5.00 6.84
CA GLN A 31 -9.34 5.75 7.83
C GLN A 31 -10.29 6.62 8.63
N GLY A 32 -10.04 6.75 9.94
CA GLY A 32 -10.82 7.60 10.85
C GLY A 32 -10.27 9.02 11.02
N ARG A 33 -9.31 9.42 10.19
CA ARG A 33 -8.74 10.78 10.16
C ARG A 33 -8.17 11.09 8.78
N ALA A 34 -8.15 12.38 8.42
CA ALA A 34 -7.50 12.84 7.20
C ALA A 34 -5.96 12.74 7.28
N GLY A 35 -5.32 12.48 6.15
CA GLY A 35 -3.86 12.33 6.10
C GLY A 35 -3.34 11.91 4.72
N HIS A 36 -2.03 12.02 4.55
CA HIS A 36 -1.29 11.47 3.43
C HIS A 36 -1.14 9.96 3.53
N LEU A 37 -1.53 9.27 2.46
CA LEU A 37 -1.33 7.85 2.23
C LEU A 37 -0.01 7.62 1.49
N LEU A 38 0.78 6.70 2.03
CA LEU A 38 1.84 5.99 1.32
C LEU A 38 1.42 4.52 1.23
N LEU A 39 1.07 4.06 0.02
CA LEU A 39 0.60 2.69 -0.20
C LEU A 39 1.70 1.87 -0.87
N LEU A 40 2.06 0.76 -0.22
CA LEU A 40 3.06 -0.18 -0.72
C LEU A 40 2.42 -1.53 -1.01
N GLU A 41 2.84 -2.12 -2.12
CA GLU A 41 2.49 -3.49 -2.50
C GLU A 41 3.76 -4.31 -2.63
N LYS A 42 3.78 -5.49 -2.04
CA LYS A 42 4.72 -6.54 -2.37
C LYS A 42 3.99 -7.57 -3.23
N ALA A 43 4.29 -7.54 -4.52
CA ALA A 43 3.70 -8.43 -5.51
C ALA A 43 4.16 -9.88 -5.30
N THR A 44 3.49 -10.84 -5.95
CA THR A 44 3.86 -12.28 -5.88
C THR A 44 5.29 -12.60 -6.32
N SER A 45 5.89 -11.72 -7.13
CA SER A 45 7.31 -11.78 -7.52
C SER A 45 8.30 -11.46 -6.38
N GLY A 46 7.82 -10.92 -5.26
CA GLY A 46 8.63 -10.41 -4.15
C GLY A 46 9.13 -8.97 -4.34
N LYS A 47 8.90 -8.36 -5.50
CA LYS A 47 9.17 -6.94 -5.75
C LYS A 47 8.19 -6.07 -4.96
N VAL A 48 8.70 -4.97 -4.41
CA VAL A 48 7.89 -4.00 -3.67
C VAL A 48 7.68 -2.75 -4.53
N PHE A 49 6.47 -2.23 -4.57
CA PHE A 49 6.09 -1.05 -5.33
C PHE A 49 5.43 -0.01 -4.41
N CYS A 50 5.72 1.27 -4.65
CA CYS A 50 4.97 2.37 -4.09
C CYS A 50 3.84 2.75 -5.06
N LEU A 51 2.61 2.41 -4.69
CA LEU A 51 1.39 2.62 -5.48
C LEU A 51 0.74 3.98 -5.24
N CYS A 52 0.92 4.57 -4.05
CA CYS A 52 0.43 5.91 -3.73
C CYS A 52 1.53 6.67 -2.99
N PRO A 53 1.89 7.89 -3.43
CA PRO A 53 1.43 8.58 -4.64
C PRO A 53 1.84 7.87 -5.93
N SER A 54 1.01 7.94 -6.98
CA SER A 54 1.36 7.62 -8.38
C SER A 54 0.16 7.95 -9.26
N PHE A 55 0.26 7.75 -10.57
CA PHE A 55 -0.89 7.84 -11.48
C PHE A 55 -2.04 6.85 -11.16
N LEU A 56 -1.82 5.86 -10.28
CA LEU A 56 -2.87 4.98 -9.74
C LEU A 56 -3.66 5.66 -8.61
N ALA A 57 -3.00 6.56 -7.89
CA ALA A 57 -3.56 7.31 -6.77
C ALA A 57 -2.91 8.72 -6.71
N PRO A 58 -3.30 9.63 -7.61
CA PRO A 58 -2.68 10.94 -7.74
C PRO A 58 -3.03 11.90 -6.60
N ARG A 59 -4.00 11.57 -5.77
CA ARG A 59 -4.41 12.37 -4.60
C ARG A 59 -3.98 11.63 -3.33
N PRO A 60 -2.69 11.75 -2.90
CA PRO A 60 -2.19 11.04 -1.73
C PRO A 60 -2.79 11.57 -0.42
N TYR A 61 -3.23 12.83 -0.37
CA TYR A 61 -3.96 13.34 0.79
C TYR A 61 -5.41 12.88 0.75
N LEU A 62 -5.76 11.99 1.68
CA LEU A 62 -7.07 11.40 1.84
C LEU A 62 -7.85 12.13 2.93
N ARG A 63 -9.13 12.39 2.67
CA ARG A 63 -10.08 12.86 3.68
C ARG A 63 -10.46 11.69 4.59
N ASP A 64 -11.06 12.00 5.73
CA ASP A 64 -11.67 10.99 6.60
C ASP A 64 -12.69 10.13 5.82
N GLY A 65 -12.75 8.82 6.15
CA GLY A 65 -13.63 7.85 5.50
C GLY A 65 -12.92 6.86 4.56
N LYS A 66 -13.62 6.47 3.49
CA LYS A 66 -13.20 5.41 2.56
C LYS A 66 -12.60 5.98 1.28
N THR A 67 -11.46 5.44 0.86
CA THR A 67 -10.83 5.72 -0.44
C THR A 67 -10.63 4.42 -1.20
N VAL A 68 -10.99 4.42 -2.48
CA VAL A 68 -10.80 3.27 -3.37
C VAL A 68 -9.65 3.52 -4.32
N LEU A 69 -8.80 2.50 -4.52
CA LEU A 69 -7.72 2.48 -5.50
C LEU A 69 -7.99 1.45 -6.62
N PRO A 70 -7.64 1.75 -7.88
CA PRO A 70 -7.12 3.03 -8.36
C PRO A 70 -8.12 4.18 -8.14
N GLN A 71 -7.60 5.37 -7.83
CA GLN A 71 -8.43 6.54 -7.56
C GLN A 71 -9.08 7.06 -8.84
N GLU A 72 -10.20 7.74 -8.70
CA GLU A 72 -10.79 8.50 -9.80
C GLU A 72 -9.76 9.51 -10.35
N GLY A 73 -9.60 9.52 -11.68
CA GLY A 73 -8.53 10.23 -12.40
C GLY A 73 -7.36 9.33 -12.80
N SER A 74 -7.26 8.11 -12.26
CA SER A 74 -6.30 7.12 -12.75
C SER A 74 -6.67 6.64 -14.16
N PRO A 75 -5.69 6.31 -15.04
CA PRO A 75 -5.96 5.64 -16.30
C PRO A 75 -6.50 4.21 -16.14
N PHE A 76 -6.47 3.64 -14.92
CA PHE A 76 -6.97 2.31 -14.62
C PHE A 76 -8.21 2.37 -13.73
N LYS A 77 -9.12 1.42 -13.92
CA LYS A 77 -10.33 1.26 -13.09
C LYS A 77 -10.19 0.19 -12.00
N SER A 78 -9.20 -0.69 -12.14
CA SER A 78 -8.94 -1.83 -11.25
C SER A 78 -7.52 -2.34 -11.44
N PHE A 79 -7.00 -3.08 -10.47
CA PHE A 79 -5.77 -3.85 -10.57
C PHE A 79 -6.06 -5.24 -11.10
N LYS A 80 -5.41 -5.64 -12.19
CA LYS A 80 -5.49 -7.00 -12.69
C LYS A 80 -4.48 -7.87 -11.94
N ILE A 81 -4.95 -8.91 -11.25
CA ILE A 81 -4.08 -9.87 -10.58
C ILE A 81 -3.32 -10.67 -11.62
N THR A 82 -1.99 -10.57 -11.57
CA THR A 82 -1.07 -11.21 -12.50
C THR A 82 0.14 -11.76 -11.75
N GLY A 83 0.93 -12.61 -12.41
CA GLY A 83 2.12 -13.20 -11.81
C GLY A 83 1.88 -14.62 -11.30
N ASN A 84 2.45 -14.94 -10.15
CA ASN A 84 2.53 -16.30 -9.63
C ASN A 84 1.43 -16.57 -8.59
N ILE A 85 1.08 -17.84 -8.39
CA ILE A 85 0.24 -18.28 -7.28
C ILE A 85 1.06 -18.16 -5.98
N ARG A 86 0.89 -17.03 -5.28
CA ARG A 86 1.60 -16.71 -4.04
C ARG A 86 0.87 -15.60 -3.28
N ILE A 87 1.36 -15.28 -2.09
CA ILE A 87 0.86 -14.18 -1.26
C ILE A 87 1.29 -12.82 -1.85
N GLU A 88 0.35 -11.88 -1.93
CA GLU A 88 0.61 -10.44 -2.08
C GLU A 88 0.34 -9.74 -0.76
N GLN A 89 1.17 -8.75 -0.44
CA GLN A 89 1.11 -8.03 0.83
C GLN A 89 0.95 -6.54 0.54
N ILE A 90 0.01 -5.89 1.21
CA ILE A 90 -0.30 -4.47 1.08
C ILE A 90 -0.06 -3.79 2.42
N VAL A 91 0.68 -2.70 2.40
CA VAL A 91 0.94 -1.85 3.56
C VAL A 91 0.51 -0.43 3.24
N ALA A 92 -0.43 0.11 4.01
CA ALA A 92 -0.78 1.53 3.96
C ALA A 92 -0.17 2.23 5.16
N VAL A 93 0.68 3.22 4.91
CA VAL A 93 1.24 4.10 5.94
C VAL A 93 0.55 5.47 5.82
N MET A 94 0.01 5.92 6.93
CA MET A 94 -0.93 7.04 7.01
C MET A 94 -0.43 8.09 8.00
N ARG A 95 -0.31 9.35 7.56
CA ARG A 95 0.20 10.45 8.38
C ARG A 95 -0.31 11.81 7.94
N GLU A 96 -0.38 12.79 8.84
CA GLU A 96 -0.79 14.17 8.48
C GLU A 96 0.06 14.79 7.37
N LYS A 97 1.37 14.52 7.36
CA LYS A 97 2.32 15.00 6.35
C LYS A 97 3.03 13.84 5.67
N LEU A 98 3.21 13.96 4.35
CA LEU A 98 4.00 13.01 3.57
C LEU A 98 5.44 12.92 4.14
N PRO A 99 6.05 11.72 4.20
CA PRO A 99 7.45 11.60 4.57
C PRO A 99 8.34 12.45 3.64
N PRO A 100 9.36 13.16 4.15
CA PRO A 100 10.29 13.94 3.35
C PRO A 100 11.34 13.02 2.69
N LEU A 101 10.87 11.95 2.03
CA LEU A 101 11.68 10.96 1.34
C LEU A 101 11.74 11.36 -0.14
N ASN A 102 12.94 11.69 -0.61
CA ASN A 102 13.16 12.25 -1.96
C ASN A 102 12.80 11.30 -3.11
N TRP A 103 12.71 10.00 -2.84
CA TRP A 103 12.35 8.99 -3.82
C TRP A 103 10.85 8.77 -3.93
N ILE A 104 10.01 9.35 -3.07
CA ILE A 104 8.56 9.18 -3.19
C ILE A 104 8.13 9.71 -4.58
N PRO A 105 7.50 8.87 -5.41
CA PRO A 105 7.10 9.26 -6.76
C PRO A 105 6.14 10.46 -6.75
N GLN A 106 6.15 11.23 -7.84
CA GLN A 106 5.16 12.29 -8.01
C GLN A 106 3.80 11.70 -8.41
N PRO A 107 2.67 12.37 -8.08
CA PRO A 107 1.32 11.92 -8.42
C PRO A 107 1.03 11.55 -9.86
N ASP A 108 1.74 12.12 -10.83
CA ASP A 108 1.57 11.87 -12.26
C ASP A 108 2.47 10.74 -12.79
N LYS A 109 3.38 10.23 -11.97
CA LYS A 109 4.37 9.22 -12.36
C LYS A 109 3.87 7.80 -12.12
N GLN A 110 4.54 6.87 -12.80
CA GLN A 110 4.31 5.44 -12.59
C GLN A 110 4.69 5.02 -11.15
N PRO A 111 4.16 3.89 -10.67
CA PRO A 111 4.44 3.37 -9.34
C PRO A 111 5.93 3.02 -9.28
N LEU A 112 6.61 3.44 -8.22
CA LEU A 112 8.04 3.24 -8.10
C LEU A 112 8.32 1.84 -7.53
N GLN A 113 9.10 1.02 -8.24
CA GLN A 113 9.65 -0.19 -7.66
C GLN A 113 10.69 0.19 -6.59
N LEU A 114 10.40 -0.17 -5.33
CA LEU A 114 11.27 0.13 -4.20
C LEU A 114 12.48 -0.78 -4.18
N GLN A 115 13.64 -0.16 -3.93
CA GLN A 115 14.90 -0.86 -3.69
C GLN A 115 15.13 -0.97 -2.18
N LYS A 116 16.12 -1.81 -1.80
CA LYS A 116 16.49 -2.04 -0.39
C LYS A 116 16.74 -0.73 0.37
N ASP A 117 17.40 0.23 -0.26
CA ASP A 117 17.68 1.52 0.37
C ASP A 117 16.42 2.37 0.61
N HIS A 118 15.45 2.34 -0.31
CA HIS A 118 14.17 3.03 -0.10
C HIS A 118 13.44 2.46 1.11
N LEU A 119 13.39 1.13 1.23
CA LEU A 119 12.76 0.45 2.36
C LEU A 119 13.47 0.76 3.67
N ARG A 120 14.82 0.75 3.68
CA ARG A 120 15.61 1.11 4.85
C ARG A 120 15.32 2.54 5.32
N GLN A 121 15.30 3.50 4.39
CA GLN A 121 15.00 4.89 4.72
C GLN A 121 13.57 5.07 5.23
N LEU A 122 12.60 4.35 4.67
CA LEU A 122 11.23 4.37 5.16
C LEU A 122 11.14 3.81 6.58
N LEU A 123 11.77 2.67 6.85
CA LEU A 123 11.78 2.07 8.19
C LEU A 123 12.45 3.00 9.20
N GLN A 124 13.61 3.57 8.88
CA GLN A 124 14.29 4.56 9.72
C GLN A 124 13.44 5.81 9.96
N TYR A 125 12.64 6.23 8.97
CA TYR A 125 11.72 7.34 9.13
C TYR A 125 10.57 7.01 10.10
N LEU A 126 10.07 5.77 10.06
CA LEU A 126 8.98 5.31 10.92
C LEU A 126 9.45 5.00 12.35
N GLU A 127 10.69 4.52 12.52
CA GLU A 127 11.25 4.22 13.84
C GLU A 127 11.21 5.44 14.78
N GLY A 128 10.69 5.25 15.99
CA GLY A 128 10.69 6.26 17.05
C GLY A 128 9.64 7.37 16.92
N ARG A 129 8.68 7.27 15.98
CA ARG A 129 7.55 8.22 15.86
C ARG A 129 6.26 7.59 16.37
N SER A 130 5.40 8.34 17.05
CA SER A 130 4.11 7.86 17.56
C SER A 130 2.91 8.24 16.68
N GLU A 131 3.12 9.07 15.65
CA GLU A 131 2.06 9.72 14.88
C GLU A 131 1.91 9.16 13.46
N TYR A 132 1.85 7.85 13.31
CA TYR A 132 1.48 7.21 12.05
C TYR A 132 0.47 6.11 12.32
N GLN A 133 -0.40 5.89 11.34
CA GLN A 133 -1.26 4.71 11.30
C GLN A 133 -0.68 3.77 10.23
N VAL A 134 -0.50 2.50 10.58
CA VAL A 134 -0.13 1.47 9.60
C VAL A 134 -1.29 0.51 9.51
N LEU A 135 -1.75 0.26 8.29
CA LEU A 135 -2.70 -0.80 7.97
C LEU A 135 -1.98 -1.85 7.14
N TYR A 136 -2.29 -3.11 7.40
CA TYR A 136 -1.67 -4.24 6.74
C TYR A 136 -2.73 -5.23 6.30
N THR A 137 -2.62 -5.71 5.06
CA THR A 137 -3.41 -6.85 4.61
C THR A 137 -2.57 -7.71 3.69
N GLU A 138 -2.90 -8.99 3.61
CA GLU A 138 -2.35 -9.91 2.63
C GLU A 138 -3.45 -10.79 2.06
N TYR A 139 -3.25 -11.30 0.86
CA TYR A 139 -4.12 -12.29 0.25
C TYR A 139 -3.30 -13.26 -0.59
N THR A 140 -3.82 -14.48 -0.73
CA THR A 140 -3.22 -15.54 -1.54
C THR A 140 -3.77 -15.48 -2.96
N VAL A 141 -2.89 -15.36 -3.94
CA VAL A 141 -3.26 -15.54 -5.35
C VAL A 141 -3.43 -17.03 -5.64
N THR A 142 -4.59 -17.43 -6.14
CA THR A 142 -4.93 -18.83 -6.48
C THR A 142 -5.18 -19.01 -7.98
N ALA A 143 -5.20 -20.26 -8.45
CA ALA A 143 -5.57 -20.61 -9.84
C ALA A 143 -7.06 -20.39 -10.15
#